data_AF-A0A453ASU1-F1
#
_entry.id   AF-A0A453ASU1-F1
#
_cell.length_a   1.000
_cell.length_b   1.000
_cell.length_c   1.000
_cell.angle_alpha   90.00
_cell.angle_beta   90.00
_cell.angle_gamma   90.00
#
_symmetry.space_group_name_H-M   'P 1'
#
loop_
_entity.id
_entity.type
_entity.pdbx_description
1 polymer ?
#
loop_
_entity_poly.entity_id
_entity_poly.type
_entity_poly.pdbx_seq_one_letter_code
_entity_poly.pdbx_strand_id
1 'polypeptide(L)'
;MAETTENEHHTDEEEDMVGEGKGGTGSEGEEVGVAGKKRKRPLKKKSLDGFSKRGVCYLSRVPPHMNPSHVRQIFSKYGEVQRIYLVPEGQGHRKHSNVKAKAYSEGWVEFAKKSVAKRVASLLNGEQIGGKKRSSFYYDIWNIKYLRKFKWDDLVGEIAEKTHIREQKLTLEITAAKKQRDHYLSNAEKSRTQKFIRERIKKKQKSEGKESNDVGETNNDRPIPRQNRAVEERGPNKKAKLSKNILAGVFGGSS
;
A
#
# COMPACT_ATOMS: atom_id res chain seq x y z
N MET A 1 24.22 -7.51 -47.88
CA MET A 1 25.61 -7.08 -47.63
C MET A 1 25.49 -5.74 -46.90
N ALA A 2 25.78 -5.55 -45.62
CA ALA A 2 26.57 -6.26 -44.61
C ALA A 2 25.75 -6.25 -43.28
N GLU A 3 25.60 -7.36 -42.54
CA GLU A 3 26.49 -7.90 -41.49
C GLU A 3 26.64 -7.03 -40.22
N THR A 4 25.97 -7.51 -39.15
CA THR A 4 26.38 -7.71 -37.73
C THR A 4 26.93 -6.50 -36.94
N THR A 5 26.43 -6.22 -35.73
CA THR A 5 26.84 -6.98 -34.53
C THR A 5 25.86 -6.78 -33.36
N GLU A 6 25.54 -7.92 -32.72
CA GLU A 6 24.87 -8.08 -31.44
C GLU A 6 25.85 -7.75 -30.29
N ASN A 7 25.36 -7.24 -29.17
CA ASN A 7 26.07 -7.39 -27.89
C ASN A 7 25.07 -7.41 -26.73
N GLU A 8 24.62 -8.62 -26.41
CA GLU A 8 23.99 -8.97 -25.15
C GLU A 8 25.11 -9.15 -24.10
N HIS A 9 25.03 -8.45 -22.97
CA HIS A 9 25.82 -8.83 -21.80
C HIS A 9 24.89 -9.05 -20.60
N HIS A 10 24.56 -10.33 -20.46
CA HIS A 10 24.05 -10.98 -19.28
C HIS A 10 25.23 -11.21 -18.31
N THR A 11 25.06 -10.85 -17.04
CA THR A 11 25.92 -11.28 -15.93
C THR A 11 24.99 -11.62 -14.77
N ASP A 12 24.72 -12.92 -14.65
CA ASP A 12 24.21 -13.56 -13.44
C ASP A 12 25.39 -13.73 -12.48
N GLU A 13 25.26 -13.20 -11.27
CA GLU A 13 26.06 -13.61 -10.12
C GLU A 13 25.09 -14.04 -9.01
N GLU A 14 24.79 -15.34 -9.01
CA GLU A 14 24.38 -16.08 -7.82
C GLU A 14 25.66 -16.46 -7.05
N GLU A 15 25.76 -16.10 -5.77
CA GLU A 15 26.62 -16.81 -4.84
C GLU A 15 25.89 -17.10 -3.53
N ASP A 16 26.21 -18.30 -3.04
CA ASP A 16 25.44 -19.16 -2.17
C ASP A 16 25.50 -18.85 -0.67
N MET A 17 24.49 -19.39 0.02
CA MET A 17 24.45 -19.63 1.46
C MET A 17 25.61 -20.53 1.94
N VAL A 18 26.24 -20.16 3.06
CA VAL A 18 26.89 -21.13 3.94
C VAL A 18 26.60 -20.80 5.40
N GLY A 19 26.14 -21.82 6.13
CA GLY A 19 25.69 -21.75 7.51
C GLY A 19 26.74 -22.06 8.58
N GLU A 20 26.24 -21.92 9.81
CA GLU A 20 26.67 -22.45 11.12
C GLU A 20 28.16 -22.47 11.52
N GLY A 21 28.43 -21.73 12.61
CA GLY A 21 29.58 -21.94 13.49
C GLY A 21 29.16 -21.85 14.96
N LYS A 22 28.70 -22.97 15.51
CA LYS A 22 28.59 -23.22 16.96
C LYS A 22 29.99 -23.46 17.54
N GLY A 23 30.31 -22.77 18.63
CA GLY A 23 31.38 -23.11 19.58
C GLY A 23 31.26 -22.18 20.79
N GLY A 24 30.97 -22.59 22.01
CA GLY A 24 31.20 -23.89 22.63
C GLY A 24 32.50 -23.84 23.44
N THR A 25 32.51 -23.08 24.55
CA THR A 25 33.50 -23.28 25.61
C THR A 25 32.84 -22.98 26.94
N GLY A 26 32.49 -24.05 27.65
CA GLY A 26 32.18 -24.00 29.08
C GLY A 26 33.48 -24.06 29.88
N SER A 27 33.46 -23.41 31.04
CA SER A 27 34.22 -23.86 32.20
C SER A 27 33.35 -23.58 33.42
N GLU A 28 33.03 -24.65 34.12
CA GLU A 28 32.20 -24.71 35.33
C GLU A 28 32.96 -24.21 36.56
N GLY A 29 32.19 -23.88 37.60
CA GLY A 29 32.64 -23.53 38.94
C GLY A 29 31.45 -23.16 39.84
N GLU A 30 30.91 -24.17 40.53
CA GLU A 30 30.07 -24.21 41.75
C GLU A 30 30.19 -23.01 42.72
N GLU A 31 29.32 -22.64 43.66
CA GLU A 31 27.99 -22.96 44.25
C GLU A 31 27.67 -21.69 45.11
N VAL A 32 26.47 -21.24 45.50
CA VAL A 32 25.48 -21.77 46.47
C VAL A 32 24.31 -20.76 46.45
N GLY A 33 23.07 -21.22 46.56
CA GLY A 33 21.86 -20.42 46.34
C GLY A 33 21.34 -19.54 47.49
N VAL A 34 20.33 -18.72 47.18
CA VAL A 34 19.15 -18.45 48.05
C VAL A 34 17.94 -18.13 47.14
N ALA A 35 16.84 -18.82 47.40
CA ALA A 35 15.56 -18.69 46.73
C ALA A 35 14.90 -17.32 46.96
N GLY A 36 14.58 -16.62 45.87
CA GLY A 36 13.83 -15.35 45.88
C GLY A 36 12.84 -15.26 44.73
N LYS A 37 11.55 -15.27 45.06
CA LYS A 37 10.36 -15.16 44.18
C LYS A 37 10.59 -14.37 42.88
N LYS A 38 10.43 -15.05 41.73
CA LYS A 38 10.35 -14.43 40.39
C LYS A 38 9.11 -13.52 40.29
N ARG A 39 9.25 -12.26 40.68
CA ARG A 39 8.35 -11.20 40.21
C ARG A 39 8.67 -10.96 38.74
N LYS A 40 7.74 -11.27 37.84
CA LYS A 40 7.84 -10.87 36.42
C LYS A 40 8.03 -9.35 36.39
N ARG A 41 9.26 -8.89 36.17
CA ARG A 41 9.56 -7.47 35.96
C ARG A 41 8.81 -7.06 34.68
N PRO A 42 7.99 -6.00 34.67
CA PRO A 42 7.40 -5.53 33.43
C PRO A 42 8.55 -5.23 32.47
N LEU A 43 8.45 -5.78 31.25
CA LEU A 43 9.38 -5.50 30.16
C LEU A 43 9.62 -3.99 30.11
N LYS A 44 10.88 -3.62 30.36
CA LYS A 44 11.36 -2.25 30.53
C LYS A 44 10.80 -1.36 29.41
N LYS A 45 9.97 -0.37 29.77
CA LYS A 45 9.63 0.84 28.98
C LYS A 45 10.86 1.71 28.67
N LYS A 46 12.07 1.14 28.54
CA LYS A 46 13.31 1.88 28.30
C LYS A 46 13.39 2.44 26.88
N SER A 47 12.67 1.86 25.92
CA SER A 47 12.58 2.40 24.57
C SER A 47 11.65 3.61 24.48
N LEU A 48 10.53 3.62 25.23
CA LEU A 48 9.52 4.69 25.16
C LEU A 48 9.94 6.02 25.81
N ASP A 49 10.84 5.99 26.79
CA ASP A 49 11.25 7.19 27.52
C ASP A 49 12.07 8.17 26.65
N GLY A 50 12.76 7.63 25.63
CA GLY A 50 13.47 8.44 24.64
C GLY A 50 12.52 9.24 23.75
N PHE A 51 11.40 8.66 23.32
CA PHE A 51 10.46 9.30 22.39
C PHE A 51 9.72 10.49 23.01
N SER A 52 9.44 10.47 24.31
CA SER A 52 8.78 11.59 25.00
C SER A 52 9.65 12.85 25.07
N LYS A 53 10.97 12.67 24.98
CA LYS A 53 11.95 13.75 25.04
C LYS A 53 12.19 14.37 23.66
N ARG A 54 11.82 13.69 22.57
CA ARG A 54 11.99 14.18 21.20
C ARG A 54 11.06 15.33 20.89
N GLY A 55 11.46 16.14 19.91
CA GLY A 55 10.64 17.24 19.41
C GLY A 55 10.78 17.38 17.91
N VAL A 56 9.67 17.69 17.25
CA VAL A 56 9.62 17.87 15.80
C VAL A 56 9.47 19.35 15.46
N CYS A 57 10.23 19.80 14.47
CA CYS A 57 10.11 21.10 13.84
C CYS A 57 9.55 20.93 12.44
N TYR A 58 8.58 21.78 12.10
CA TYR A 58 8.01 21.92 10.78
C TYR A 58 8.77 23.01 10.00
N LEU A 59 9.09 22.71 8.74
CA LEU A 59 9.69 23.59 7.76
C LEU A 59 8.62 23.89 6.70
N SER A 60 8.15 25.14 6.67
CA SER A 60 7.09 25.52 5.72
C SER A 60 7.60 25.70 4.29
N ARG A 61 8.87 26.01 4.12
CA ARG A 61 9.49 26.25 2.82
C ARG A 61 10.91 25.72 2.84
N VAL A 62 11.24 24.94 1.83
CA VAL A 62 12.58 24.41 1.61
C VAL A 62 13.16 25.06 0.34
N PRO A 63 14.36 25.66 0.40
CA PRO A 63 15.03 26.18 -0.77
C PRO A 63 15.17 25.15 -1.89
N PRO A 64 15.13 25.59 -3.16
CA PRO A 64 15.45 24.72 -4.28
C PRO A 64 16.90 24.20 -4.13
N HIS A 65 17.16 22.98 -4.60
CA HIS A 65 18.45 22.29 -4.47
C HIS A 65 18.86 21.88 -3.04
N MET A 66 18.02 22.12 -2.02
CA MET A 66 18.33 21.72 -0.64
C MET A 66 17.94 20.25 -0.39
N ASN A 67 18.95 19.39 -0.27
CA ASN A 67 18.78 17.98 0.07
C ASN A 67 18.61 17.75 1.59
N PRO A 68 17.94 16.67 2.03
CA PRO A 68 17.85 16.31 3.45
C PRO A 68 19.21 16.24 4.17
N SER A 69 20.28 15.86 3.45
CA SER A 69 21.65 15.84 3.98
C SER A 69 22.18 17.24 4.32
N HIS A 70 21.90 18.25 3.48
CA HIS A 70 22.26 19.64 3.75
C HIS A 70 21.49 20.18 4.96
N VAL A 71 20.19 19.87 5.04
CA VAL A 71 19.36 20.18 6.21
C VAL A 71 19.99 19.60 7.47
N ARG A 72 20.32 18.30 7.44
CA ARG A 72 20.98 17.63 8.56
C ARG A 72 22.26 18.36 8.97
N GLN A 73 23.13 18.71 8.03
CA GLN A 73 24.39 19.39 8.33
C GLN A 73 24.20 20.75 9.00
N ILE A 74 23.23 21.55 8.55
CA ILE A 74 22.94 22.87 9.14
C ILE A 74 22.37 22.70 10.55
N PHE A 75 21.35 21.86 10.71
CA PHE A 75 20.68 21.67 11.99
C PHE A 75 21.52 20.88 13.02
N SER A 76 22.44 20.04 12.56
CA SER A 76 23.37 19.29 13.42
C SER A 76 24.27 20.20 14.26
N LYS A 77 24.48 21.46 13.85
CA LYS A 77 25.23 22.45 14.63
C LYS A 77 24.50 22.89 15.91
N TYR A 78 23.17 22.83 15.90
CA TYR A 78 22.33 23.27 17.01
C TYR A 78 21.93 22.10 17.92
N GLY A 79 21.93 20.87 17.39
CA GLY A 79 21.81 19.65 18.18
C GLY A 79 21.59 18.40 17.34
N GLU A 80 21.45 17.27 18.03
CA GLU A 80 21.33 15.96 17.40
C GLU A 80 20.00 15.79 16.66
N VAL A 81 20.09 15.67 15.34
CA VAL A 81 18.96 15.41 14.43
C VAL A 81 18.83 13.91 14.19
N GLN A 82 17.63 13.37 14.39
CA GLN A 82 17.38 11.94 14.18
C GLN A 82 16.79 11.72 12.79
N ARG A 83 15.52 12.09 12.60
CA ARG A 83 14.76 11.85 11.38
C ARG A 83 14.49 13.15 10.63
N ILE A 84 14.53 13.10 9.30
CA ILE A 84 14.23 14.23 8.40
C ILE A 84 13.37 13.70 7.27
N TYR A 85 12.27 14.40 6.99
CA TYR A 85 11.34 14.06 5.94
C TYR A 85 11.05 15.34 5.19
N LEU A 86 11.30 15.33 3.89
CA LEU A 86 11.01 16.45 3.01
C LEU A 86 10.02 15.96 1.97
N VAL A 87 8.91 16.67 1.80
CA VAL A 87 7.90 16.36 0.79
C VAL A 87 8.43 16.87 -0.55
N PRO A 88 8.68 15.97 -1.52
CA PRO A 88 9.09 16.40 -2.84
C PRO A 88 7.96 17.24 -3.44
N GLU A 89 8.30 18.40 -3.97
CA GLU A 89 7.35 19.20 -4.72
C GLU A 89 6.88 18.34 -5.91
N GLY A 90 5.56 18.17 -6.03
CA GLY A 90 4.98 17.26 -7.01
C GLY A 90 5.56 17.53 -8.40
N GLN A 91 6.10 16.49 -9.04
CA GLN A 91 6.38 16.52 -10.47
C GLN A 91 5.04 16.60 -11.20
N GLY A 92 4.42 17.79 -11.22
CA GLY A 92 3.36 18.08 -12.16
C GLY A 92 3.86 17.68 -13.54
N HIS A 93 2.99 17.07 -14.34
CA HIS A 93 3.25 16.54 -15.68
C HIS A 93 3.86 17.60 -16.61
N ARG A 94 5.11 17.99 -16.38
CA ARG A 94 5.90 18.91 -17.18
C ARG A 94 6.77 18.01 -18.03
N LYS A 95 6.15 17.53 -19.10
CA LYS A 95 6.86 16.89 -20.21
C LYS A 95 7.90 17.89 -20.71
N HIS A 96 9.15 17.44 -20.79
CA HIS A 96 10.31 18.16 -21.33
C HIS A 96 10.82 19.36 -20.54
N SER A 97 11.85 19.16 -19.72
CA SER A 97 12.97 20.11 -19.52
C SER A 97 13.99 19.49 -18.57
N ASN A 98 15.27 19.58 -18.93
CA ASN A 98 16.49 19.20 -18.20
C ASN A 98 16.34 18.95 -16.70
N VAL A 99 16.94 17.85 -16.20
CA VAL A 99 17.09 17.42 -14.80
C VAL A 99 17.07 18.61 -13.82
N LYS A 100 15.87 19.06 -13.44
CA LYS A 100 15.72 20.09 -12.41
C LYS A 100 15.97 19.40 -11.08
N ALA A 101 16.84 19.97 -10.27
CA ALA A 101 17.11 19.43 -8.94
C ALA A 101 15.81 19.28 -8.16
N LYS A 102 15.74 18.21 -7.37
CA LYS A 102 14.56 17.87 -6.57
C LYS A 102 14.24 19.03 -5.63
N ALA A 103 13.15 19.72 -5.92
CA ALA A 103 12.60 20.74 -5.05
C ALA A 103 11.71 20.06 -4.01
N TYR A 104 11.64 20.66 -2.83
CA TYR A 104 10.82 20.19 -1.73
C TYR A 104 9.91 21.34 -1.29
N SER A 105 8.64 21.05 -1.05
CA SER A 105 7.68 22.07 -0.60
C SER A 105 7.75 22.26 0.91
N GLU A 106 7.66 21.15 1.64
CA GLU A 106 7.52 21.11 3.09
C GLU A 106 8.49 20.12 3.72
N GLY A 107 8.79 20.29 5.00
CA GLY A 107 9.69 19.40 5.71
C GLY A 107 9.41 19.25 7.20
N TRP A 108 9.86 18.13 7.76
CA TRP A 108 9.81 17.82 9.19
C TRP A 108 11.18 17.35 9.63
N VAL A 109 11.65 17.92 10.74
CA VAL A 109 12.95 17.59 11.35
C VAL A 109 12.71 17.19 12.79
N GLU A 110 13.11 15.96 13.16
CA GLU A 110 13.04 15.46 14.53
C GLU A 110 14.40 15.64 15.23
N PHE A 111 14.37 16.31 16.38
CA PHE A 111 15.51 16.42 17.28
C PHE A 111 15.39 15.43 18.44
N ALA A 112 16.54 14.97 18.94
CA ALA A 112 16.61 14.10 20.11
C ALA A 112 15.96 14.71 21.36
N LYS A 113 16.04 16.05 21.51
CA LYS A 113 15.49 16.80 22.65
C LYS A 113 14.54 17.91 22.18
N LYS A 114 13.34 17.98 22.76
CA LYS A 114 12.34 19.02 22.46
C LYS A 114 12.76 20.43 22.89
N SER A 115 13.65 20.54 23.86
CA SER A 115 14.24 21.83 24.26
C SER A 115 15.11 22.42 23.15
N VAL A 116 15.86 21.57 22.44
CA VAL A 116 16.64 21.96 21.26
C VAL A 116 15.69 22.38 20.15
N ALA A 117 14.67 21.58 19.85
CA ALA A 117 13.67 21.91 18.83
C ALA A 117 13.02 23.29 19.06
N LYS A 118 12.61 23.58 20.31
CA LYS A 118 12.07 24.89 20.68
C LYS A 118 13.06 26.03 20.45
N ARG A 119 14.30 25.85 20.91
CA ARG A 119 15.36 26.85 20.76
C ARG A 119 15.67 27.13 19.29
N VAL A 120 15.82 26.07 18.50
CA VAL A 120 16.06 26.14 17.06
C VAL A 120 14.94 26.89 16.35
N ALA A 121 13.68 26.57 16.67
CA ALA A 121 12.55 27.29 16.10
C ALA A 121 12.56 28.78 16.48
N SER A 122 12.88 29.14 17.72
CA SER A 122 12.96 30.55 18.12
C SER A 122 14.16 31.30 17.53
N LEU A 123 15.30 30.63 17.32
CA LEU A 123 16.53 31.27 16.83
C LEU A 123 16.58 31.38 15.31
N LEU A 124 16.17 30.34 14.59
CA LEU A 124 16.31 30.30 13.14
C LEU A 124 15.07 30.82 12.41
N ASN A 125 13.90 30.89 13.05
CA ASN A 125 12.72 31.39 12.37
C ASN A 125 12.88 32.89 12.05
N GLY A 126 12.86 33.22 10.76
CA GLY A 126 13.10 34.58 10.27
C GLY A 126 14.56 34.90 9.98
N GLU A 127 15.49 33.99 10.28
CA GLU A 127 16.91 34.16 9.99
C GLU A 127 17.23 33.74 8.54
N GLN A 128 18.19 34.42 7.92
CA GLN A 128 18.71 34.01 6.62
C GLN A 128 19.44 32.67 6.76
N ILE A 129 19.28 31.78 5.79
CA ILE A 129 20.02 30.50 5.79
C ILE A 129 21.52 30.76 5.72
N GLY A 130 21.91 31.77 4.94
CA GLY A 130 23.27 32.24 4.84
C GLY A 130 24.23 31.21 4.25
N GLY A 131 25.46 31.20 4.76
CA GLY A 131 26.56 30.38 4.25
C GLY A 131 27.42 31.12 3.23
N LYS A 132 27.85 30.44 2.16
CA LYS A 132 28.67 31.07 1.11
C LYS A 132 27.80 32.02 0.29
N LYS A 133 28.27 33.25 0.01
CA LYS A 133 27.54 34.24 -0.80
C LYS A 133 27.15 33.77 -2.21
N ARG A 134 27.90 32.81 -2.78
CA ARG A 134 27.61 32.16 -4.08
C ARG A 134 26.63 30.98 -3.96
N SER A 135 26.18 30.64 -2.76
CA SER A 135 25.22 29.56 -2.55
C SER A 135 23.84 29.97 -3.06
N SER A 136 23.13 29.03 -3.69
CA SER A 136 21.77 29.26 -4.20
C SER A 136 20.77 29.65 -3.11
N PHE A 137 21.03 29.26 -1.86
CA PHE A 137 20.12 29.46 -0.72
C PHE A 137 20.57 30.56 0.23
N TYR A 138 21.56 31.38 -0.14
CA TYR A 138 22.14 32.39 0.77
C TYR A 138 21.10 33.43 1.25
N TYR A 139 20.28 33.92 0.32
CA TYR A 139 19.26 34.95 0.59
C TYR A 139 17.93 34.38 1.07
N ASP A 140 17.78 33.06 1.08
CA ASP A 140 16.55 32.44 1.56
C ASP A 140 16.43 32.59 3.08
N ILE A 141 15.18 32.64 3.55
CA ILE A 141 14.84 32.81 4.96
C ILE A 141 14.25 31.51 5.49
N TRP A 142 14.69 31.09 6.68
CA TRP A 142 14.12 29.96 7.38
C TRP A 142 12.72 30.28 7.92
N ASN A 143 11.74 29.44 7.56
CA ASN A 143 10.42 29.44 8.19
C ASN A 143 10.23 28.12 8.95
N ILE A 144 10.45 28.17 10.26
CA ILE A 144 10.50 26.99 11.13
C ILE A 144 9.51 27.17 12.27
N LYS A 145 8.69 26.14 12.51
CA LYS A 145 7.75 26.10 13.63
C LYS A 145 7.96 24.86 14.47
N TYR A 146 8.13 25.04 15.78
CA TYR A 146 8.09 23.91 16.71
C TYR A 146 6.66 23.40 16.87
N LEU A 147 6.45 22.09 16.67
CA LEU A 147 5.15 21.47 16.84
C LEU A 147 5.01 20.89 18.25
N ARG A 148 4.16 21.53 19.07
CA ARG A 148 3.90 21.09 20.45
C ARG A 148 2.96 19.88 20.45
N LYS A 149 3.27 18.88 21.29
CA LYS A 149 2.52 17.59 21.40
C LYS A 149 2.53 16.72 20.14
N PHE A 150 3.22 17.12 19.09
CA PHE A 150 3.34 16.37 17.86
C PHE A 150 4.57 15.46 17.91
N LYS A 151 4.41 14.20 17.49
CA LYS A 151 5.50 13.24 17.36
C LYS A 151 5.68 12.84 15.90
N TRP A 152 6.88 12.36 15.58
CA TRP A 152 7.16 11.84 14.25
C TRP A 152 6.26 10.67 13.86
N ASP A 153 5.88 9.83 14.83
CA ASP A 153 5.05 8.67 14.55
C ASP A 153 3.63 9.08 14.10
N ASP A 154 3.14 10.25 14.55
CA ASP A 154 1.87 10.82 14.07
C ASP A 154 1.97 11.22 12.58
N LEU A 155 3.11 11.80 12.18
CA LEU A 155 3.39 12.14 10.77
C LEU A 155 3.39 10.89 9.89
N VAL A 156 4.11 9.85 10.32
CA VAL A 156 4.20 8.60 9.57
C VAL A 156 2.86 7.90 9.52
N GLY A 157 2.10 7.90 10.62
CA GLY A 157 0.74 7.37 10.67
C GLY A 157 -0.16 8.04 9.64
N GLU A 158 -0.20 9.37 9.60
CA GLU A 158 -1.03 10.10 8.63
C GLU A 158 -0.63 9.84 7.17
N ILE A 159 0.68 9.76 6.89
CA ILE A 159 1.19 9.43 5.55
C ILE A 159 0.82 7.99 5.16
N ALA A 160 0.97 7.04 6.08
CA ALA A 160 0.63 5.64 5.87
C ALA A 160 -0.87 5.46 5.61
N GLU A 161 -1.72 6.17 6.36
CA GLU A 161 -3.17 6.14 6.15
C GLU A 161 -3.55 6.71 4.78
N LYS A 162 -3.00 7.89 4.41
CA LYS A 162 -3.26 8.51 3.11
C LYS A 162 -2.80 7.65 1.94
N THR A 163 -1.66 6.99 2.07
CA THR A 163 -1.13 6.08 1.04
C THR A 163 -1.97 4.82 0.94
N HIS A 164 -2.30 4.20 2.07
CA HIS A 164 -3.16 3.02 2.13
C HIS A 164 -4.55 3.30 1.55
N ILE A 165 -5.20 4.42 1.88
CA ILE A 165 -6.50 4.81 1.30
C ILE A 165 -6.39 4.97 -0.22
N ARG A 166 -5.31 5.60 -0.71
CA ARG A 166 -5.08 5.77 -2.16
C ARG A 166 -4.90 4.43 -2.86
N GLU A 167 -4.09 3.54 -2.29
CA GLU A 167 -3.86 2.19 -2.81
C GLU A 167 -5.14 1.36 -2.81
N GLN A 168 -5.90 1.39 -1.72
CA GLN A 168 -7.20 0.75 -1.62
C GLN A 168 -8.16 1.24 -2.72
N LYS A 169 -8.26 2.56 -2.92
CA LYS A 169 -9.10 3.11 -3.99
C LYS A 169 -8.66 2.62 -5.37
N LEU A 170 -7.36 2.69 -5.68
CA LEU A 170 -6.81 2.22 -6.95
C LEU A 170 -7.05 0.73 -7.17
N THR A 171 -6.86 -0.10 -6.13
CA THR A 171 -7.08 -1.55 -6.22
C THR A 171 -8.55 -1.89 -6.46
N LEU A 172 -9.48 -1.15 -5.85
CA LEU A 172 -10.91 -1.30 -6.09
C LEU A 172 -11.28 -0.91 -7.53
N GLU A 173 -10.73 0.20 -8.06
CA GLU A 173 -10.94 0.62 -9.44
C GLU A 173 -10.39 -0.42 -10.44
N ILE A 174 -9.18 -0.93 -10.21
CA ILE A 174 -8.57 -1.99 -11.02
C ILE A 174 -9.41 -3.28 -10.95
N THR A 175 -9.89 -3.65 -9.77
CA THR A 175 -10.70 -4.86 -9.58
C THR A 175 -12.05 -4.74 -10.27
N ALA A 176 -12.70 -3.57 -10.20
CA ALA A 176 -13.93 -3.30 -10.93
C ALA A 176 -13.72 -3.38 -12.45
N ALA A 177 -12.66 -2.77 -12.98
CA ALA A 177 -12.32 -2.83 -14.41
C ALA A 177 -11.99 -4.27 -14.87
N LYS A 178 -11.24 -5.03 -14.07
CA LYS A 178 -10.97 -6.46 -14.34
C LYS A 178 -12.26 -7.27 -14.38
N LYS A 179 -13.15 -7.11 -13.39
CA LYS A 179 -14.44 -7.79 -13.35
C LYS A 179 -15.31 -7.47 -14.58
N GLN A 180 -15.31 -6.22 -15.03
CA GLN A 180 -16.01 -5.82 -16.26
C GLN A 180 -15.42 -6.47 -17.51
N ARG A 181 -14.09 -6.50 -17.63
CA ARG A 181 -13.39 -7.17 -18.73
C ARG A 181 -13.69 -8.67 -18.75
N ASP A 182 -13.58 -9.35 -17.62
CA ASP A 182 -13.79 -10.79 -17.53
C ASP A 182 -15.26 -11.16 -17.84
N HIS A 183 -16.20 -10.32 -17.41
CA HIS A 183 -17.61 -10.45 -17.78
C HIS A 183 -17.83 -10.33 -19.29
N TYR A 184 -17.16 -9.38 -19.95
CA TYR A 184 -17.22 -9.21 -21.41
C TYR A 184 -16.66 -10.43 -22.14
N LEU A 185 -15.50 -10.95 -21.71
CA LEU A 185 -14.89 -12.16 -22.29
C LEU A 185 -15.81 -13.38 -22.15
N SER A 186 -16.36 -13.62 -20.95
CA SER A 186 -17.29 -14.72 -20.72
C SER A 186 -18.56 -14.63 -21.59
N ASN A 187 -19.11 -13.43 -21.76
CA ASN A 187 -20.28 -13.23 -22.62
C ASN A 187 -19.96 -13.45 -24.11
N ALA A 188 -18.77 -13.02 -24.57
CA ALA A 188 -18.30 -13.28 -25.92
C ALA A 188 -18.14 -14.79 -26.19
N GLU A 189 -17.55 -15.53 -25.26
CA GLU A 189 -17.41 -16.99 -25.33
C GLU A 189 -18.77 -17.71 -25.34
N LYS A 190 -19.71 -17.30 -24.46
CA LYS A 190 -21.10 -17.80 -24.47
C LYS A 190 -21.79 -17.55 -25.81
N SER A 191 -21.58 -16.38 -26.41
CA SER A 191 -22.16 -16.09 -27.73
C SER A 191 -21.58 -16.96 -28.84
N ARG A 192 -20.26 -17.25 -28.82
CA ARG A 192 -19.59 -18.14 -29.78
C ARG A 192 -20.10 -19.57 -29.65
N THR A 193 -20.16 -20.09 -28.42
CA THR A 193 -20.69 -21.44 -28.16
C THR A 193 -22.16 -21.56 -28.57
N GLN A 194 -23.00 -20.57 -28.27
CA GLN A 194 -24.39 -20.54 -28.73
C GLN A 194 -24.53 -20.50 -30.25
N LYS A 195 -23.65 -19.78 -30.97
CA LYS A 195 -23.63 -19.79 -32.45
C LYS A 195 -23.35 -21.19 -32.99
N PHE A 196 -22.31 -21.87 -32.48
CA PHE A 196 -21.99 -23.25 -32.90
C PHE A 196 -23.15 -24.23 -32.60
N ILE A 197 -23.82 -24.08 -31.46
CA ILE A 197 -24.99 -24.89 -31.12
C ILE A 197 -26.14 -24.62 -32.09
N ARG A 198 -26.49 -23.34 -32.35
CA ARG A 198 -27.55 -22.96 -33.29
C ARG A 198 -27.25 -23.45 -34.70
N GLU A 199 -26.00 -23.38 -35.16
CA GLU A 199 -25.59 -23.92 -36.46
C GLU A 199 -25.75 -25.44 -36.54
N ARG A 200 -25.38 -26.18 -35.48
CA ARG A 200 -25.61 -27.63 -35.41
C ARG A 200 -27.09 -27.99 -35.44
N ILE A 201 -27.93 -27.29 -34.66
CA ILE A 201 -29.38 -27.51 -34.65
C ILE A 201 -29.97 -27.22 -36.03
N LYS A 202 -29.59 -26.10 -36.67
CA LYS A 202 -30.06 -25.73 -38.02
C LYS A 202 -29.63 -26.74 -39.08
N LYS A 203 -28.42 -27.32 -38.97
CA LYS A 203 -27.97 -28.40 -39.87
C LYS A 203 -28.78 -29.68 -39.69
N LYS A 204 -29.03 -30.11 -38.44
CA LYS A 204 -29.88 -31.27 -38.13
C LYS A 204 -31.32 -31.09 -38.65
N GLN A 205 -31.92 -29.93 -38.40
CA GLN A 205 -33.25 -29.61 -38.93
C GLN A 205 -33.31 -29.56 -40.47
N LYS A 206 -32.23 -29.15 -41.14
CA LYS A 206 -32.15 -29.20 -42.61
C LYS A 206 -31.95 -30.60 -43.18
N SER A 207 -31.30 -31.51 -42.44
CA SER A 207 -31.19 -32.91 -42.83
C SER A 207 -32.45 -33.71 -42.52
N GLU A 208 -33.14 -33.41 -41.42
CA GLU A 208 -34.42 -34.03 -41.04
C GLU A 208 -35.60 -33.45 -41.85
N GLY A 209 -35.52 -32.21 -42.34
CA GLY A 209 -36.56 -31.62 -43.20
C GLY A 209 -36.60 -32.12 -44.65
N LYS A 210 -35.89 -33.21 -44.98
CA LYS A 210 -35.90 -33.82 -46.33
C LYS A 210 -36.43 -35.26 -46.38
N GLU A 211 -36.74 -35.87 -45.24
CA GLU A 211 -37.49 -37.12 -45.15
C GLU A 211 -38.43 -37.06 -43.94
N SER A 212 -39.65 -37.56 -44.10
CA SER A 212 -40.76 -37.69 -43.13
C SER A 212 -41.76 -36.54 -43.04
N ASN A 213 -42.68 -36.53 -44.00
CA ASN A 213 -44.11 -36.38 -43.72
C ASN A 213 -44.67 -37.81 -43.65
N ASP A 214 -44.66 -38.45 -42.47
CA ASP A 214 -45.59 -39.54 -42.12
C ASP A 214 -45.58 -39.82 -40.61
N VAL A 215 -46.73 -40.24 -40.12
CA VAL A 215 -47.19 -40.29 -38.72
C VAL A 215 -46.45 -41.33 -37.85
N GLY A 216 -46.27 -41.02 -36.56
CA GLY A 216 -45.87 -42.01 -35.56
C GLY A 216 -45.62 -41.46 -34.17
N GLU A 217 -46.67 -41.05 -33.46
CA GLU A 217 -46.63 -40.98 -31.98
C GLU A 217 -46.31 -42.38 -31.45
N THR A 218 -45.12 -42.55 -30.87
CA THR A 218 -44.86 -43.66 -29.96
C THR A 218 -44.35 -43.12 -28.64
N ASN A 219 -45.24 -43.21 -27.65
CA ASN A 219 -44.92 -43.10 -26.23
C ASN A 219 -43.72 -44.00 -25.91
N ASN A 220 -42.67 -43.40 -25.35
CA ASN A 220 -41.65 -44.14 -24.62
C ASN A 220 -41.22 -43.31 -23.41
N ASP A 221 -42.09 -43.34 -22.40
CA ASP A 221 -41.75 -43.01 -21.03
C ASP A 221 -40.70 -44.01 -20.52
N ARG A 222 -39.45 -43.58 -20.42
CA ARG A 222 -38.47 -44.21 -19.52
C ARG A 222 -38.40 -43.41 -18.23
N PRO A 223 -38.68 -44.01 -17.06
CA PRO A 223 -38.62 -43.29 -15.80
C PRO A 223 -37.15 -43.15 -15.37
N ILE A 224 -36.68 -41.90 -15.22
CA ILE A 224 -35.45 -41.60 -14.49
C ILE A 224 -35.81 -41.48 -13.01
N PRO A 225 -35.11 -42.17 -12.09
CA PRO A 225 -35.50 -42.25 -10.69
C PRO A 225 -35.35 -40.89 -10.01
N ARG A 226 -36.47 -40.35 -9.51
CA ARG A 226 -36.49 -39.23 -8.58
C ARG A 226 -35.96 -39.71 -7.23
N GLN A 227 -34.74 -39.33 -6.87
CA GLN A 227 -34.32 -39.35 -5.47
C GLN A 227 -35.14 -38.30 -4.72
N ASN A 228 -36.07 -38.78 -3.91
CA ASN A 228 -36.83 -37.98 -2.95
C ASN A 228 -35.86 -37.37 -1.93
N ARG A 229 -35.71 -36.04 -1.94
CA ARG A 229 -35.39 -35.28 -0.74
C ARG A 229 -36.52 -34.27 -0.55
N ALA A 230 -37.32 -34.51 0.49
CA ALA A 230 -38.52 -33.76 0.80
C ALA A 230 -38.23 -32.26 0.92
N VAL A 231 -39.01 -31.44 0.21
CA VAL A 231 -39.15 -30.01 0.44
C VAL A 231 -40.62 -29.79 0.75
N GLU A 232 -40.89 -29.41 2.00
CA GLU A 232 -42.20 -29.00 2.48
C GLU A 232 -42.73 -27.82 1.64
N GLU A 233 -44.00 -27.92 1.24
CA GLU A 233 -44.71 -26.84 0.57
C GLU A 233 -44.91 -25.63 1.50
N ARG A 234 -44.60 -24.43 1.00
CA ARG A 234 -45.15 -23.18 1.54
C ARG A 234 -45.78 -22.36 0.41
N GLY A 235 -47.09 -22.20 0.50
CA GLY A 235 -47.93 -21.45 -0.43
C GLY A 235 -47.67 -19.94 -0.49
N PRO A 236 -48.43 -19.23 -1.34
CA PRO A 236 -48.09 -17.90 -1.84
C PRO A 236 -48.60 -16.79 -0.93
N ASN A 237 -47.68 -15.96 -0.40
CA ASN A 237 -47.81 -14.56 0.01
C ASN A 237 -47.03 -14.27 1.29
N LYS A 238 -45.73 -13.95 1.18
CA LYS A 238 -45.05 -12.96 2.04
C LYS A 238 -43.89 -12.33 1.25
N LYS A 239 -43.96 -11.02 1.01
CA LYS A 239 -42.85 -10.23 0.45
C LYS A 239 -41.59 -10.47 1.29
N ALA A 240 -40.49 -10.84 0.65
CA ALA A 240 -39.20 -11.04 1.30
C ALA A 240 -38.73 -9.71 1.91
N LYS A 241 -38.77 -9.59 3.24
CA LYS A 241 -38.15 -8.48 3.95
C LYS A 241 -36.65 -8.74 4.01
N LEU A 242 -35.85 -7.91 3.33
CA LEU A 242 -34.41 -7.86 3.55
C LEU A 242 -34.14 -7.58 5.03
N SER A 243 -33.15 -8.27 5.60
CA SER A 243 -32.79 -8.13 7.00
C SER A 243 -32.31 -6.70 7.29
N LYS A 244 -32.78 -6.12 8.40
CA LYS A 244 -32.48 -4.73 8.82
C LYS A 244 -30.97 -4.45 8.92
N ASN A 245 -30.16 -5.48 9.19
CA ASN A 245 -28.71 -5.38 9.26
C ASN A 245 -28.06 -5.12 7.89
N ILE A 246 -28.66 -5.59 6.78
CA ILE A 246 -28.15 -5.33 5.43
C ILE A 246 -28.49 -3.90 5.00
N LEU A 247 -29.68 -3.40 5.36
CA LEU A 247 -30.08 -2.02 5.07
C LEU A 247 -29.28 -1.00 5.90
N ALA A 248 -28.95 -1.32 7.15
CA ALA A 248 -28.14 -0.46 8.02
C ALA A 248 -26.71 -0.28 7.49
N GLY A 249 -26.11 -1.29 6.86
CA GLY A 249 -24.77 -1.18 6.27
C GLY A 249 -24.70 -0.37 4.96
N VAL A 250 -25.82 -0.21 4.26
CA VAL A 250 -25.89 0.51 2.97
C VAL A 250 -26.30 1.97 3.17
N PHE A 251 -27.15 2.28 4.15
CA PHE A 251 -27.68 3.62 4.38
C PHE A 251 -27.22 4.29 5.68
N GLY A 252 -26.52 3.57 6.57
CA GLY A 252 -25.99 4.10 7.83
C GLY A 252 -24.67 4.85 7.65
N GLY A 253 -24.66 5.89 6.82
CA GLY A 253 -23.58 6.86 6.71
C GLY A 253 -24.08 8.25 7.13
N SER A 254 -23.36 8.87 8.07
CA SER A 254 -23.56 10.20 8.68
C SER A 254 -24.59 10.28 9.82
N SER A 255 -24.08 10.22 11.05
CA SER A 255 -24.09 11.31 12.02
C SER A 255 -23.04 11.03 13.09
#